data_AF-A0A8H7I5X6-F1
#
_entry.id   AF-A0A8H7I5X6-F1
#
_cell.length_a   1.000
_cell.length_b   1.000
_cell.length_c   1.000
_cell.angle_alpha   90.00
_cell.angle_beta   90.00
_cell.angle_gamma   90.00
#
_symmetry.space_group_name_H-M   'P 1'
#
loop_
_entity.id
_entity.type
_entity.pdbx_description
1 polymer ?
#
loop_
_entity_poly.entity_id
_entity_poly.type
_entity_poly.pdbx_seq_one_letter_code
_entity_poly.pdbx_strand_id
1 'polypeptide(L)'
;MAQLVLAATTAAALAPHAAEVVTLATTVSQAVTIFTKSLKTARDRHHSAQDIGFQTWIRKAEERSRAYYENGPSGPVSWVFTHGTEIPQNALVCGEDIDGNALYVCRTFHRGGVHFGKASRGYKTGAMFGYDGKELEIEFYEVLVADEHTVRWETATYPFIVRKYNGGTLVEGGNEHDGSPLFIARAFYWGGTHPGKTSSMLKGANITFAGKEHCMKDYQVLVLNDPGYASIAALELD
;
A
#
# COMPACT_ATOMS: atom_id res chain seq x y z
N MET A 1 5.58 21.21 56.44
CA MET A 1 4.87 20.12 55.73
C MET A 1 4.36 20.60 54.35
N ALA A 2 5.20 21.21 53.50
CA ALA A 2 4.71 21.76 52.22
C ALA A 2 5.72 21.72 51.05
N GLN A 3 6.80 20.92 51.14
CA GLN A 3 7.82 20.84 50.07
C GLN A 3 8.04 19.42 49.51
N LEU A 4 7.28 18.42 49.96
CA LEU A 4 7.46 17.02 49.53
C LEU A 4 6.36 16.51 48.57
N VAL A 5 5.38 17.34 48.19
CA VAL A 5 4.25 16.91 47.34
C VAL A 5 4.42 17.33 45.87
N LEU A 6 5.32 18.27 45.55
CA LEU A 6 5.47 18.80 44.18
C LEU A 6 6.43 17.99 43.28
N ALA A 7 7.27 17.11 43.84
CA ALA A 7 8.21 16.28 43.07
C ALA A 7 7.61 14.92 42.64
N ALA A 8 6.56 14.46 43.31
CA ALA A 8 5.90 13.19 42.98
C ALA A 8 4.93 13.32 41.80
N THR A 9 4.37 14.51 41.57
CA THR A 9 3.39 14.77 40.50
C THR A 9 4.02 14.93 39.12
N THR A 10 5.28 15.34 39.02
CA THR A 10 6.01 15.44 37.75
C THR A 10 6.52 14.08 37.25
N ALA A 11 6.98 13.20 38.14
CA ALA A 11 7.47 11.86 37.76
C ALA A 11 6.35 10.95 37.20
N ALA A 12 5.13 11.05 37.74
CA ALA A 12 3.99 10.24 37.31
C ALA A 12 3.45 10.63 35.91
N ALA A 13 3.61 11.89 35.49
CA ALA A 13 3.21 12.35 34.16
C ALA A 13 4.26 12.03 33.07
N LEU A 14 5.54 11.85 33.44
CA LEU A 14 6.64 11.49 32.54
C LEU A 14 6.69 9.98 32.22
N ALA A 15 6.22 9.13 33.12
CA ALA A 15 6.23 7.68 32.96
C ALA A 15 5.39 7.13 31.77
N PRO A 16 4.14 7.56 31.53
CA PRO A 16 3.35 7.06 30.40
C PRO A 16 3.94 7.51 29.06
N HIS A 17 4.44 8.75 28.98
CA HIS A 17 5.09 9.26 27.78
C HIS A 17 6.42 8.54 27.49
N ALA A 18 7.21 8.23 28.52
CA ALA A 18 8.44 7.46 28.37
C ALA A 18 8.15 6.01 27.92
N ALA A 19 7.12 5.37 28.46
CA ALA A 19 6.70 4.04 28.05
C ALA A 19 6.22 4.00 26.59
N GLU A 20 5.44 4.99 26.16
CA GLU A 20 4.98 5.13 24.78
C GLU A 20 6.15 5.35 23.81
N VAL A 21 7.09 6.24 24.17
CA VAL A 21 8.30 6.51 23.38
C VAL A 21 9.20 5.26 23.27
N VAL A 22 9.38 4.52 24.37
CA VAL A 22 10.15 3.25 24.37
C VAL A 22 9.45 2.18 23.52
N THR A 23 8.12 2.09 23.59
CA THR A 23 7.33 1.13 22.79
C THR A 23 7.43 1.46 21.30
N LEU A 24 7.32 2.74 20.95
CA LEU A 24 7.47 3.21 19.57
C LEU A 24 8.88 2.95 19.05
N ALA A 25 9.92 3.28 19.84
CA ALA A 25 11.31 3.01 19.48
C ALA A 25 11.59 1.50 19.28
N THR A 26 11.00 0.65 20.12
CA THR A 26 11.14 -0.81 19.99
C THR A 26 10.44 -1.33 18.73
N THR A 27 9.24 -0.83 18.45
CA THR A 27 8.46 -1.19 17.24
C THR A 27 9.19 -0.77 15.97
N VAL A 28 9.72 0.45 15.94
CA VAL A 28 10.54 0.95 14.83
C VAL A 28 11.79 0.10 14.65
N SER A 29 12.50 -0.24 15.74
CA SER A 29 13.68 -1.10 15.68
C SER A 29 13.39 -2.51 15.14
N GLN A 30 12.28 -3.12 15.56
CA GLN A 30 11.81 -4.41 15.02
C GLN A 30 11.45 -4.31 13.54
N ALA A 31 10.69 -3.27 13.14
CA ALA A 31 10.32 -3.04 11.76
C ALA A 31 11.55 -2.87 10.85
N VAL A 32 12.54 -2.08 11.29
CA VAL A 32 13.81 -1.88 10.58
C VAL A 32 14.60 -3.19 10.47
N THR A 33 14.62 -4.01 11.51
CA THR A 33 15.31 -5.31 11.51
C THR A 33 14.66 -6.29 10.54
N ILE A 34 13.33 -6.42 10.56
CA ILE A 34 12.57 -7.25 9.62
C ILE A 34 12.83 -6.78 8.19
N PHE A 35 12.69 -5.48 7.95
CA PHE A 35 12.92 -4.85 6.67
C PHE A 35 14.33 -5.11 6.12
N THR A 36 15.39 -4.91 6.91
CA THR A 36 16.77 -5.14 6.46
C THR A 36 17.05 -6.60 6.11
N LYS A 37 16.54 -7.55 6.92
CA LYS A 37 16.64 -8.99 6.62
C LYS A 37 15.90 -9.34 5.32
N SER A 38 14.72 -8.76 5.12
CA SER A 38 13.89 -8.94 3.93
C SER A 38 14.62 -8.50 2.66
N LEU A 39 15.22 -7.31 2.69
CA LEU A 39 15.94 -6.74 1.57
C LEU A 39 17.15 -7.55 1.16
N LYS A 40 17.97 -7.98 2.13
CA LYS A 40 19.11 -8.84 1.85
C LYS A 40 18.65 -10.10 1.11
N THR A 41 17.59 -10.71 1.64
CA THR A 41 17.03 -11.94 1.09
C THR A 41 16.44 -11.76 -0.30
N ALA A 42 15.77 -10.64 -0.56
CA ALA A 42 15.22 -10.29 -1.86
C ALA A 42 16.31 -10.07 -2.92
N ARG A 43 17.41 -9.40 -2.54
CA ARG A 43 18.58 -9.20 -3.41
C ARG A 43 19.21 -10.52 -3.83
N ASP A 44 19.21 -11.51 -2.94
CA ASP A 44 19.87 -12.80 -3.19
C ASP A 44 18.95 -13.81 -3.92
N ARG A 45 17.64 -13.82 -3.64
CA ARG A 45 16.71 -14.89 -4.07
C ARG A 45 15.72 -14.52 -5.17
N HIS A 46 15.54 -13.24 -5.51
CA HIS A 46 14.53 -12.86 -6.50
C HIS A 46 14.91 -13.36 -7.91
N HIS A 47 13.93 -13.85 -8.69
CA HIS A 47 14.19 -14.38 -10.05
C HIS A 47 14.80 -13.33 -11.00
N SER A 48 14.53 -12.05 -10.75
CA SER A 48 15.15 -10.92 -11.46
C SER A 48 16.32 -10.30 -10.70
N ALA A 49 16.97 -10.99 -9.76
CA ALA A 49 18.04 -10.42 -8.95
C ALA A 49 19.19 -9.84 -9.79
N GLN A 50 19.46 -10.36 -10.98
CA GLN A 50 20.52 -9.84 -11.86
C GLN A 50 20.04 -8.70 -12.78
N ASP A 51 18.75 -8.39 -12.79
CA ASP A 51 18.16 -7.33 -13.62
C ASP A 51 18.47 -5.94 -13.02
N ILE A 52 19.01 -5.03 -13.84
CA ILE A 52 19.39 -3.68 -13.41
C ILE A 52 18.17 -2.86 -12.96
N GLY A 53 17.03 -3.05 -13.62
CA GLY A 53 15.76 -2.44 -13.25
C GLY A 53 15.28 -2.94 -11.89
N PHE A 54 15.37 -4.25 -11.64
CA PHE A 54 15.07 -4.81 -10.32
C PHE A 54 16.01 -4.26 -9.23
N GLN A 55 17.32 -4.23 -9.49
CA GLN A 55 18.31 -3.69 -8.55
C GLN A 55 18.08 -2.20 -8.25
N THR A 56 17.64 -1.44 -9.26
CA THR A 56 17.25 -0.04 -9.09
C THR A 56 15.97 0.09 -8.26
N TRP A 57 14.95 -0.72 -8.57
CA TRP A 57 13.68 -0.70 -7.84
C TRP A 57 13.87 -1.08 -6.37
N ILE A 58 14.61 -2.15 -6.06
CA ILE A 58 14.81 -2.61 -4.69
C ILE A 58 15.62 -1.61 -3.85
N ARG A 59 16.61 -0.92 -4.44
CA ARG A 59 17.32 0.18 -3.76
C ARG A 59 16.37 1.34 -3.45
N LYS A 60 15.51 1.73 -4.40
CA LYS A 60 14.52 2.80 -4.17
C LYS A 60 13.44 2.38 -3.17
N ALA A 61 13.04 1.11 -3.15
CA ALA A 61 12.12 0.58 -2.16
C ALA A 61 12.74 0.61 -0.75
N GLU A 62 14.05 0.33 -0.66
CA GLU A 62 14.80 0.49 0.57
C GLU A 62 14.79 1.95 1.06
N GLU A 63 15.13 2.90 0.19
CA GLU A 63 15.15 4.33 0.52
C GLU A 63 13.77 4.83 1.00
N ARG A 64 12.69 4.46 0.30
CA ARG A 64 11.31 4.83 0.69
C ARG A 64 10.92 4.28 2.06
N SER A 65 11.18 3.00 2.29
CA SER A 65 10.77 2.33 3.54
C SER A 65 11.56 2.85 4.74
N ARG A 66 12.87 3.07 4.55
CA ARG A 66 13.73 3.68 5.57
C ARG A 66 13.22 5.08 5.92
N ALA A 67 12.97 5.92 4.91
CA ALA A 67 12.44 7.26 5.13
C ALA A 67 11.09 7.23 5.86
N TYR A 68 10.21 6.28 5.54
CA TYR A 68 8.93 6.09 6.23
C TYR A 68 9.11 5.74 7.71
N TYR A 69 9.99 4.80 8.04
CA TYR A 69 10.20 4.40 9.44
C TYR A 69 10.96 5.44 10.27
N GLU A 70 11.86 6.21 9.64
CA GLU A 70 12.64 7.24 10.32
C GLU A 70 11.87 8.55 10.50
N ASN A 71 11.08 8.96 9.49
CA ASN A 71 10.48 10.29 9.41
C ASN A 71 8.94 10.27 9.34
N GLY A 72 8.33 9.10 9.24
CA GLY A 72 6.89 8.96 8.97
C GLY A 72 6.54 9.14 7.48
N PRO A 73 5.24 9.17 7.14
CA PRO A 73 4.78 9.35 5.77
C PRO A 73 5.20 10.73 5.23
N SER A 74 5.80 10.74 4.03
CA SER A 74 6.23 11.97 3.36
C SER A 74 5.14 12.62 2.48
N GLY A 75 3.96 12.02 2.44
CA GLY A 75 2.81 12.44 1.65
C GLY A 75 1.56 11.62 1.99
N PRO A 76 0.44 11.83 1.28
CA PRO A 76 -0.83 11.17 1.58
C PRO A 76 -0.79 9.65 1.36
N VAL A 77 0.14 9.18 0.52
CA VAL A 77 0.40 7.76 0.30
C VAL A 77 1.89 7.48 0.42
N SER A 78 2.23 6.31 0.96
CA SER A 78 3.58 5.80 1.10
C SER A 78 3.64 4.34 0.65
N TRP A 79 4.81 3.90 0.20
CA TRP A 79 5.05 2.51 -0.17
C TRP A 79 6.12 1.94 0.73
N VAL A 80 5.77 0.88 1.45
CA VAL A 80 6.62 0.28 2.48
C VAL A 80 6.95 -1.14 2.11
N PHE A 81 8.24 -1.43 1.95
CA PHE A 81 8.78 -2.72 1.57
C PHE A 81 8.62 -3.73 2.71
N THR A 82 8.19 -4.94 2.35
CA THR A 82 7.93 -6.05 3.24
C THR A 82 8.20 -7.38 2.54
N HIS A 83 7.97 -8.50 3.24
CA HIS A 83 8.12 -9.84 2.69
C HIS A 83 7.13 -10.83 3.31
N GLY A 84 6.87 -11.93 2.59
CA GLY A 84 5.98 -12.98 3.08
C GLY A 84 4.62 -12.40 3.48
N THR A 85 4.08 -12.81 4.62
CA THR A 85 2.76 -12.37 5.12
C THR A 85 2.80 -11.10 5.98
N GLU A 86 3.95 -10.43 6.08
CA GLU A 86 4.09 -9.22 6.91
C GLU A 86 3.38 -8.03 6.24
N ILE A 87 2.44 -7.42 6.96
CA ILE A 87 1.71 -6.22 6.51
C ILE A 87 2.09 -5.05 7.43
N PRO A 88 2.65 -3.95 6.89
CA PRO A 88 3.01 -2.77 7.67
C PRO A 88 1.84 -2.18 8.45
N GLN A 89 2.15 -1.56 9.58
CA GLN A 89 1.16 -0.77 10.31
C GLN A 89 0.64 0.37 9.43
N ASN A 90 -0.67 0.65 9.53
CA ASN A 90 -1.40 1.63 8.71
C ASN A 90 -1.45 1.29 7.20
N ALA A 91 -1.20 0.04 6.82
CA ALA A 91 -1.49 -0.41 5.45
C ALA A 91 -2.96 -0.18 5.11
N LEU A 92 -3.22 0.44 3.96
CA LEU A 92 -4.58 0.79 3.54
C LEU A 92 -5.35 -0.49 3.16
N VAL A 93 -6.45 -0.75 3.86
CA VAL A 93 -7.37 -1.83 3.49
C VAL A 93 -8.10 -1.42 2.21
N CYS A 94 -7.81 -2.13 1.12
CA CYS A 94 -8.33 -1.81 -0.21
C CYS A 94 -9.48 -2.72 -0.64
N GLY A 95 -9.77 -3.75 0.16
CA GLY A 95 -10.84 -4.70 -0.07
C GLY A 95 -10.84 -5.83 0.93
N GLU A 96 -11.60 -6.87 0.63
CA GLU A 96 -11.82 -8.02 1.49
C GLU A 96 -11.98 -9.27 0.60
N ASP A 97 -11.36 -10.37 0.98
CA ASP A 97 -11.53 -11.66 0.30
C ASP A 97 -12.82 -12.36 0.75
N ILE A 98 -13.21 -13.45 0.08
CA ILE A 98 -14.45 -14.18 0.36
C ILE A 98 -14.56 -14.72 1.80
N ASP A 99 -13.43 -14.91 2.47
CA ASP A 99 -13.34 -15.41 3.84
C ASP A 99 -13.28 -14.30 4.90
N GLY A 100 -13.46 -13.04 4.51
CA GLY A 100 -13.41 -11.89 5.39
C GLY A 100 -12.01 -11.35 5.66
N ASN A 101 -10.97 -11.94 5.06
CA ASN A 101 -9.61 -11.43 5.24
C ASN A 101 -9.41 -10.11 4.48
N ALA A 102 -8.84 -9.12 5.17
CA ALA A 102 -8.48 -7.85 4.57
C ALA A 102 -7.49 -8.03 3.40
N LEU A 103 -7.71 -7.26 2.34
CA LEU A 103 -6.85 -7.19 1.16
C LEU A 103 -6.18 -5.81 1.06
N TYR A 104 -4.88 -5.82 0.85
CA TYR A 104 -4.03 -4.64 0.71
C TYR A 104 -3.49 -4.54 -0.72
N VAL A 105 -3.12 -3.36 -1.18
CA VAL A 105 -2.40 -3.23 -2.45
C VAL A 105 -0.93 -3.53 -2.23
N CYS A 106 -0.38 -4.48 -3.00
CA CYS A 106 1.05 -4.77 -3.04
C CYS A 106 1.63 -4.52 -4.43
N ARG A 107 2.88 -4.06 -4.52
CA ARG A 107 3.58 -3.88 -5.80
C ARG A 107 4.98 -4.49 -5.81
N THR A 108 5.41 -4.92 -6.98
CA THR A 108 6.76 -5.46 -7.22
C THR A 108 7.28 -5.07 -8.59
N PHE A 109 8.58 -5.20 -8.80
CA PHE A 109 9.18 -5.07 -10.12
C PHE A 109 8.99 -6.37 -10.92
N HIS A 110 8.48 -6.25 -12.14
CA HIS A 110 8.33 -7.39 -13.04
C HIS A 110 8.47 -6.93 -14.50
N ARG A 111 9.33 -7.61 -15.27
CA ARG A 111 9.52 -7.39 -16.73
C ARG A 111 9.70 -5.92 -17.14
N GLY A 112 10.51 -5.17 -16.40
CA GLY A 112 10.81 -3.76 -16.71
C GLY A 112 9.80 -2.75 -16.18
N GLY A 113 8.67 -3.20 -15.63
CA GLY A 113 7.64 -2.37 -15.01
C GLY A 113 7.53 -2.59 -13.51
N VAL A 114 6.70 -1.76 -12.87
CA VAL A 114 6.23 -1.95 -11.50
C VAL A 114 4.76 -2.34 -11.56
N HIS A 115 4.46 -3.59 -11.22
CA HIS A 115 3.10 -4.13 -11.26
C HIS A 115 2.60 -4.41 -9.85
N PHE A 116 1.28 -4.43 -9.70
CA PHE A 116 0.65 -4.56 -8.40
C PHE A 116 -0.64 -5.38 -8.46
N GLY A 117 -1.03 -5.85 -7.29
CA GLY A 117 -2.22 -6.66 -7.06
C GLY A 117 -2.61 -6.62 -5.60
N LYS A 118 -2.81 -7.79 -5.00
CA LYS A 118 -3.37 -7.94 -3.66
C LYS A 118 -2.42 -8.68 -2.71
N ALA A 119 -2.35 -8.22 -1.47
CA ALA A 119 -1.69 -8.88 -0.36
C ALA A 119 -2.68 -9.19 0.76
N SER A 120 -2.41 -10.24 1.51
CA SER A 120 -3.17 -10.61 2.70
C SER A 120 -2.31 -11.43 3.65
N ARG A 121 -2.58 -11.29 4.96
CA ARG A 121 -1.98 -12.15 5.99
C ARG A 121 -2.40 -13.62 5.84
N GLY A 122 -3.53 -13.89 5.19
CA GLY A 122 -4.04 -15.24 4.94
C GLY A 122 -3.37 -15.97 3.77
N TYR A 123 -2.55 -15.30 2.96
CA TYR A 123 -1.93 -15.90 1.78
C TYR A 123 -0.63 -16.62 2.10
N LYS A 124 -0.34 -17.71 1.37
CA LYS A 124 0.86 -18.55 1.59
C LYS A 124 2.18 -17.78 1.41
N THR A 125 2.30 -17.02 0.33
CA THR A 125 3.46 -16.15 0.02
C THR A 125 3.23 -14.71 0.43
N GLY A 126 2.01 -14.40 0.90
CA GLY A 126 1.56 -13.10 1.39
C GLY A 126 1.02 -12.15 0.32
N ALA A 127 1.49 -12.24 -0.92
CA ALA A 127 1.07 -11.33 -1.98
C ALA A 127 1.04 -11.97 -3.37
N MET A 128 0.22 -11.40 -4.26
CA MET A 128 0.10 -11.81 -5.64
C MET A 128 -0.32 -10.64 -6.55
N PHE A 129 0.03 -10.73 -7.84
CA PHE A 129 -0.35 -9.72 -8.83
C PHE A 129 -0.73 -10.33 -10.17
N GLY A 130 -1.48 -9.56 -10.95
CA GLY A 130 -1.92 -9.95 -12.29
C GLY A 130 -0.91 -9.57 -13.34
N TYR A 131 -0.55 -10.50 -14.23
CA TYR A 131 0.25 -10.22 -15.41
C TYR A 131 -0.03 -11.27 -16.50
N ASP A 132 -0.26 -10.79 -17.73
CA ASP A 132 -0.47 -11.64 -18.91
C ASP A 132 -1.56 -12.72 -18.71
N GLY A 133 -2.69 -12.31 -18.10
CA GLY A 133 -3.83 -13.20 -17.83
C GLY A 133 -3.66 -14.13 -16.63
N LYS A 134 -2.52 -14.11 -15.94
CA LYS A 134 -2.20 -15.01 -14.81
C LYS A 134 -2.06 -14.25 -13.50
N GLU A 135 -2.36 -14.94 -12.41
CA GLU A 135 -2.02 -14.51 -11.05
C GLU A 135 -0.66 -15.10 -10.66
N LEU A 136 0.26 -14.24 -10.24
CA LEU A 136 1.63 -14.61 -9.89
C LEU A 136 1.89 -14.28 -8.42
N GLU A 137 2.35 -15.26 -7.66
CA GLU A 137 2.75 -15.09 -6.26
C GLU A 137 4.08 -14.32 -6.13
N ILE A 138 4.19 -13.45 -5.13
CA ILE A 138 5.38 -12.64 -4.86
C ILE A 138 5.75 -12.67 -3.38
N GLU A 139 7.03 -12.96 -3.11
CA GLU A 139 7.54 -13.01 -1.73
C GLU A 139 8.02 -11.65 -1.24
N PHE A 140 8.48 -10.77 -2.15
CA PHE A 140 9.06 -9.46 -1.83
C PHE A 140 8.33 -8.36 -2.58
N TYR A 141 7.81 -7.38 -1.84
CA TYR A 141 6.90 -6.39 -2.37
C TYR A 141 6.85 -5.15 -1.48
N GLU A 142 6.29 -4.06 -2.00
CA GLU A 142 5.88 -2.92 -1.19
C GLU A 142 4.37 -2.95 -0.98
N VAL A 143 3.90 -2.55 0.20
CA VAL A 143 2.48 -2.36 0.51
C VAL A 143 2.15 -0.88 0.52
N LEU A 144 0.97 -0.54 -0.02
CA LEU A 144 0.43 0.81 0.05
C LEU A 144 0.00 1.14 1.49
N VAL A 145 0.56 2.23 2.02
CA VAL A 145 0.21 2.81 3.31
C VAL A 145 -0.39 4.18 3.06
N ALA A 146 -1.52 4.47 3.68
CA ALA A 146 -2.20 5.76 3.57
C ALA A 146 -3.10 5.96 4.77
N ASP A 147 -3.34 7.22 5.13
CA ASP A 147 -4.47 7.58 5.98
C ASP A 147 -5.75 7.47 5.14
N GLU A 148 -6.71 6.67 5.61
CA GLU A 148 -7.99 6.45 4.91
C GLU A 148 -8.79 7.74 4.68
N HIS A 149 -8.56 8.78 5.50
CA HIS A 149 -9.20 10.09 5.33
C HIS A 149 -8.58 10.93 4.21
N THR A 150 -7.40 10.55 3.71
CA THR A 150 -6.71 11.25 2.61
C THR A 150 -7.03 10.67 1.24
N VAL A 151 -7.74 9.54 1.19
CA VAL A 151 -8.08 8.82 -0.04
C VAL A 151 -9.56 8.47 -0.09
N ARG A 152 -10.06 8.18 -1.29
CA ARG A 152 -11.39 7.60 -1.47
C ARG A 152 -11.47 6.80 -2.77
N TRP A 153 -12.54 6.02 -2.88
CA TRP A 153 -12.82 5.21 -4.07
C TRP A 153 -13.87 5.90 -4.94
N GLU A 154 -13.55 6.10 -6.21
CA GLU A 154 -14.43 6.73 -7.19
C GLU A 154 -14.80 5.73 -8.28
N THR A 155 -16.08 5.70 -8.65
CA THR A 155 -16.55 4.84 -9.76
C THR A 155 -15.92 5.30 -11.07
N ALA A 156 -15.33 4.37 -11.80
CA ALA A 156 -14.76 4.60 -13.12
C ALA A 156 -15.49 3.78 -14.18
N THR A 157 -15.42 4.25 -15.43
CA THR A 157 -16.08 3.62 -16.58
C THR A 157 -15.06 3.33 -17.68
N TYR A 158 -15.37 2.36 -18.53
CA TYR A 158 -14.65 2.13 -19.78
C TYR A 158 -15.19 3.02 -20.91
N PRO A 159 -14.35 3.67 -21.75
CA PRO A 159 -12.89 3.70 -21.68
C PRO A 159 -12.39 4.51 -20.47
N PHE A 160 -11.34 4.01 -19.82
CA PHE A 160 -10.71 4.71 -18.71
C PHE A 160 -9.96 5.94 -19.22
N ILE A 161 -10.23 7.09 -18.61
CA ILE A 161 -9.59 8.36 -18.96
C ILE A 161 -8.89 8.88 -17.72
N VAL A 162 -7.61 9.24 -17.88
CA VAL A 162 -6.82 9.88 -16.83
C VAL A 162 -7.28 11.34 -16.71
N ARG A 163 -7.95 11.65 -15.59
CA ARG A 163 -8.45 12.98 -15.24
C ARG A 163 -8.61 13.06 -13.72
N LYS A 164 -8.99 14.23 -13.21
CA LYS A 164 -9.51 14.33 -11.84
C LYS A 164 -10.88 13.66 -11.75
N TYR A 165 -11.13 12.95 -10.65
CA TYR A 165 -12.42 12.32 -10.35
C TYR A 165 -13.02 13.06 -9.17
N ASN A 166 -14.10 13.81 -9.38
CA ASN A 166 -14.75 14.65 -8.36
C ASN A 166 -13.72 15.50 -7.58
N GLY A 167 -12.86 16.21 -8.31
CA GLY A 167 -11.79 17.03 -7.73
C GLY A 167 -10.58 16.25 -7.19
N GLY A 168 -10.66 14.93 -7.01
CA GLY A 168 -9.56 14.10 -6.53
C GLY A 168 -8.56 13.71 -7.61
N THR A 169 -7.32 13.43 -7.20
CA THR A 169 -6.22 13.03 -8.09
C THR A 169 -6.02 11.51 -8.04
N LEU A 170 -5.93 10.85 -9.19
CA LEU A 170 -5.71 9.40 -9.26
C LEU A 170 -4.43 8.96 -8.54
N VAL A 171 -4.47 7.83 -7.83
CA VAL A 171 -3.28 7.23 -7.21
C VAL A 171 -2.60 6.27 -8.19
N GLU A 172 -1.36 6.59 -8.57
CA GLU A 172 -0.50 5.71 -9.34
C GLU A 172 0.03 4.56 -8.47
N GLY A 173 -0.18 3.33 -8.92
CA GLY A 173 0.31 2.12 -8.25
C GLY A 173 1.66 1.64 -8.80
N GLY A 174 1.95 1.95 -10.06
CA GLY A 174 3.12 1.49 -10.78
C GLY A 174 3.07 1.88 -12.24
N ASN A 175 3.81 1.16 -13.07
CA ASN A 175 3.99 1.48 -14.47
C ASN A 175 4.28 0.23 -15.30
N GLU A 176 3.90 0.27 -16.57
CA GLU A 176 4.35 -0.68 -17.59
C GLU A 176 5.84 -0.46 -17.92
N HIS A 177 6.43 -1.39 -18.67
CA HIS A 177 7.84 -1.36 -19.06
C HIS A 177 8.23 -0.12 -19.90
N ASP A 178 7.28 0.49 -20.60
CA ASP A 178 7.46 1.71 -21.39
C ASP A 178 7.30 2.99 -20.54
N GLY A 179 7.02 2.84 -19.24
CA GLY A 179 6.76 3.93 -18.32
C GLY A 179 5.30 4.38 -18.27
N SER A 180 4.40 3.78 -19.06
CA SER A 180 2.96 4.11 -19.02
C SER A 180 2.38 3.82 -17.63
N PRO A 181 1.63 4.77 -17.02
CA PRO A 181 1.19 4.64 -15.64
C PRO A 181 0.06 3.61 -15.48
N LEU A 182 0.08 2.92 -14.34
CA LEU A 182 -0.95 2.01 -13.88
C LEU A 182 -1.58 2.59 -12.61
N PHE A 183 -2.90 2.68 -12.58
CA PHE A 183 -3.67 3.28 -11.48
C PHE A 183 -4.35 2.21 -10.62
N ILE A 184 -4.42 2.49 -9.32
CA ILE A 184 -5.00 1.58 -8.35
C ILE A 184 -6.51 1.51 -8.56
N ALA A 185 -7.01 0.30 -8.77
CA ALA A 185 -8.41 0.00 -8.93
C ALA A 185 -8.85 -1.09 -7.95
N ARG A 186 -10.16 -1.24 -7.78
CA ARG A 186 -10.76 -2.40 -7.14
C ARG A 186 -12.09 -2.74 -7.80
N ALA A 187 -12.46 -4.01 -7.74
CA ALA A 187 -13.75 -4.48 -8.24
C ALA A 187 -14.31 -5.58 -7.34
N PHE A 188 -15.63 -5.63 -7.25
CA PHE A 188 -16.31 -6.74 -6.60
C PHE A 188 -16.33 -7.95 -7.53
N TYR A 189 -15.86 -9.09 -7.04
CA TYR A 189 -15.86 -10.33 -7.79
C TYR A 189 -15.92 -11.52 -6.83
N TRP A 190 -16.81 -12.47 -7.11
CA TRP A 190 -16.94 -13.73 -6.37
C TRP A 190 -17.00 -13.57 -4.84
N GLY A 191 -17.84 -12.65 -4.35
CA GLY A 191 -18.06 -12.47 -2.91
C GLY A 191 -17.02 -11.61 -2.19
N GLY A 192 -15.98 -11.15 -2.87
CA GLY A 192 -14.96 -10.26 -2.32
C GLY A 192 -14.80 -8.98 -3.13
N THR A 193 -14.15 -7.98 -2.53
CA THR A 193 -13.69 -6.78 -3.23
C THR A 193 -12.19 -6.88 -3.41
N HIS A 194 -11.73 -7.03 -4.66
CA HIS A 194 -10.33 -7.30 -4.95
C HIS A 194 -9.63 -6.05 -5.51
N PRO A 195 -8.51 -5.62 -4.92
CA PRO A 195 -7.68 -4.59 -5.52
C PRO A 195 -6.93 -5.13 -6.74
N GLY A 196 -6.69 -4.25 -7.70
CA GLY A 196 -6.09 -4.53 -8.98
C GLY A 196 -5.68 -3.24 -9.69
N LYS A 197 -5.47 -3.30 -11.01
CA LYS A 197 -4.89 -2.19 -11.79
C LYS A 197 -5.78 -1.80 -12.97
N THR A 198 -5.77 -0.51 -13.33
CA THR A 198 -6.37 0.01 -14.57
C THR A 198 -5.40 0.99 -15.25
N SER A 199 -5.60 1.24 -16.55
CA SER A 199 -4.91 2.31 -17.28
C SER A 199 -5.73 2.69 -18.52
N SER A 200 -5.30 3.74 -19.23
CA SER A 200 -5.90 4.14 -20.50
C SER A 200 -5.78 3.07 -21.59
N MET A 201 -4.82 2.15 -21.45
CA MET A 201 -4.56 1.06 -22.39
C MET A 201 -5.32 -0.23 -22.04
N LEU A 202 -5.80 -0.35 -20.79
CA LEU A 202 -6.54 -1.51 -20.32
C LEU A 202 -8.04 -1.39 -20.66
N LYS A 203 -8.69 -2.54 -20.78
CA LYS A 203 -10.12 -2.63 -21.10
C LYS A 203 -11.03 -2.46 -19.88
N GLY A 204 -10.49 -2.13 -18.71
CA GLY A 204 -11.18 -2.05 -17.43
C GLY A 204 -10.18 -2.23 -16.29
N ALA A 205 -10.67 -2.60 -15.10
CA ALA A 205 -9.80 -2.98 -13.99
C ALA A 205 -9.42 -4.46 -14.07
N ASN A 206 -8.13 -4.75 -14.15
CA ASN A 206 -7.62 -6.10 -14.01
C ASN A 206 -7.43 -6.42 -12.52
N ILE A 207 -8.22 -7.36 -11.99
CA ILE A 207 -8.07 -7.93 -10.64
C ILE A 207 -7.57 -9.38 -10.75
N THR A 208 -7.08 -9.95 -9.66
CA THR A 208 -6.72 -11.37 -9.63
C THR A 208 -7.61 -12.19 -8.72
N PHE A 209 -7.98 -13.38 -9.17
CA PHE A 209 -8.75 -14.36 -8.40
C PHE A 209 -8.55 -15.77 -8.95
N ALA A 210 -8.29 -16.71 -8.04
CA ALA A 210 -8.15 -18.14 -8.32
C ALA A 210 -7.16 -18.46 -9.47
N GLY A 211 -5.96 -17.89 -9.43
CA GLY A 211 -4.89 -18.17 -10.39
C GLY A 211 -4.98 -17.38 -11.70
N LYS A 212 -5.99 -16.52 -11.87
CA LYS A 212 -6.25 -15.79 -13.13
C LYS A 212 -6.40 -14.30 -12.91
N GLU A 213 -6.07 -13.54 -13.94
CA GLU A 213 -6.38 -12.12 -14.05
C GLU A 213 -7.73 -11.94 -14.77
N HIS A 214 -8.65 -11.19 -14.16
CA HIS A 214 -9.99 -10.92 -14.66
C HIS A 214 -10.15 -9.43 -14.97
N CYS A 215 -10.68 -9.11 -16.15
CA CYS A 215 -10.94 -7.74 -16.56
C CYS A 215 -12.38 -7.32 -16.22
N MET A 216 -12.51 -6.42 -15.25
CA MET A 216 -13.78 -5.95 -14.70
C MET A 216 -14.19 -4.63 -15.34
N LYS A 217 -15.47 -4.54 -15.72
CA LYS A 217 -16.06 -3.34 -16.34
C LYS A 217 -16.66 -2.39 -15.31
N ASP A 218 -17.20 -2.94 -14.23
CA ASP A 218 -17.68 -2.20 -13.08
C ASP A 218 -16.57 -2.22 -12.02
N TYR A 219 -15.96 -1.07 -11.79
CA TYR A 219 -14.84 -0.93 -10.87
C TYR A 219 -14.73 0.48 -10.33
N GLN A 220 -13.93 0.60 -9.27
CA GLN A 220 -13.58 1.87 -8.66
C GLN A 220 -12.08 2.11 -8.80
N VAL A 221 -11.68 3.37 -8.78
CA VAL A 221 -10.27 3.80 -8.73
C VAL A 221 -9.99 4.55 -7.45
N LEU A 222 -8.78 4.38 -6.93
CA LEU A 222 -8.33 5.09 -5.74
C LEU A 222 -7.90 6.50 -6.12
N VAL A 223 -8.41 7.49 -5.39
CA VAL A 223 -8.06 8.90 -5.59
C VAL A 223 -7.66 9.55 -4.28
N LEU A 224 -6.70 10.45 -4.35
CA LEU A 224 -6.34 11.38 -3.29
C LEU A 224 -7.42 12.44 -3.17
N ASN A 225 -7.75 12.79 -1.92
CA ASN A 225 -8.56 13.96 -1.60
C ASN A 225 -7.71 15.21 -1.85
N ASP A 226 -8.21 16.12 -2.70
CA ASP A 226 -7.56 17.41 -2.90
C ASP A 226 -7.90 18.33 -1.71
N PRO A 227 -6.93 18.91 -0.99
CA PRO A 227 -7.19 19.78 0.17
C PRO A 227 -8.05 21.01 -0.16
N GLY A 228 -8.09 21.41 -1.44
CA GLY A 228 -8.91 22.53 -1.92
C GLY A 228 -10.31 22.16 -2.41
N TYR A 229 -10.68 20.87 -2.40
CA TYR A 229 -11.99 20.40 -2.80
C TYR A 229 -12.72 19.85 -1.58
N ALA A 230 -13.32 20.75 -0.79
CA ALA A 230 -14.31 20.34 0.20
C ALA A 230 -15.47 19.71 -0.56
N SER A 231 -15.64 18.38 -0.45
CA SER A 231 -16.85 17.74 -0.97
C SER A 231 -18.05 18.39 -0.29
N ILE A 232 -19.09 18.71 -1.05
CA ILE A 232 -20.35 19.26 -0.52
C ILE A 232 -20.95 18.34 0.56
N ALA A 233 -20.61 17.05 0.57
CA ALA A 233 -20.97 16.10 1.62
C ALA A 233 -20.42 16.45 3.02
N ALA A 234 -19.34 17.23 3.13
CA ALA A 234 -18.81 17.70 4.42
C ALA A 234 -19.56 18.93 4.96
N LEU A 235 -20.42 19.56 4.15
CA LEU A 235 -21.23 20.72 4.53
C LEU A 235 -22.67 20.35 4.95
N GLU A 236 -23.01 19.05 4.96
CA GLU A 236 -24.35 18.56 5.37
C GLU A 236 -24.36 17.91 6.77
N LEU A 237 -23.30 18.08 7.56
CA LEU A 237 -23.19 17.52 8.92
C LEU A 237 -23.02 18.54 10.05
N ASP A 238 -23.38 19.81 9.82
CA ASP A 238 -23.49 20.84 10.86
C ASP A 238 -24.94 21.33 11.04
#